data_AF-A0A662A3C7-F1
#
_entry.id   AF-A0A662A3C7-F1
#
_cell.length_a   1.000
_cell.length_b   1.000
_cell.length_c   1.000
_cell.angle_alpha   90.00
_cell.angle_beta   90.00
_cell.angle_gamma   90.00
#
_symmetry.space_group_name_H-M   'P 1'
#
loop_
_entity.id
_entity.type
_entity.pdbx_description
1 polymer ?
#
loop_
_entity_poly.entity_id
_entity_poly.type
_entity_poly.pdbx_seq_one_letter_code
_entity_poly.pdbx_strand_id
1 'polypeptide(L)' 'MKAIEFKTTIKNNQIQIPDRIQPELKTKKNIRVIVLMEDSEIYDRFIFKETASKQFLQGYADSDSIYDNY' A
#
# COMPACT_ATOMS: atom_id res chain seq x y z
N MET A 1 -5.74 -22.74 -3.52
CA MET A 1 -6.07 -21.69 -2.51
C MET A 1 -7.20 -20.86 -3.11
N LYS A 2 -8.28 -20.59 -2.34
CA LYS A 2 -9.44 -19.80 -2.81
C LYS A 2 -9.36 -18.41 -2.18
N ALA A 3 -9.38 -17.36 -3.00
CA ALA A 3 -9.48 -15.97 -2.53
C ALA A 3 -10.95 -15.53 -2.60
N ILE A 4 -11.40 -14.79 -1.59
CA ILE A 4 -12.75 -14.24 -1.52
C ILE A 4 -12.63 -12.75 -1.31
N GLU A 5 -13.20 -11.97 -2.23
CA GLU A 5 -13.21 -10.52 -2.14
C GLU A 5 -14.54 -10.03 -1.56
N PHE A 6 -14.45 -9.07 -0.64
CA PHE A 6 -15.61 -8.39 -0.10
C PHE A 6 -15.26 -6.97 0.32
N LYS A 7 -16.20 -6.05 0.11
CA LYS A 7 -16.11 -4.68 0.62
C LYS A 7 -16.61 -4.66 2.06
N THR A 8 -15.86 -4.00 2.93
CA THR A 8 -16.23 -3.80 4.33
C THR A 8 -15.55 -2.53 4.85
N THR A 9 -15.92 -2.12 6.06
CA THR A 9 -15.30 -1.00 6.76
C THR A 9 -14.59 -1.53 8.01
N ILE A 10 -13.49 -0.87 8.39
CA ILE A 10 -12.80 -1.17 9.64
C ILE A 10 -13.58 -0.48 10.76
N LYS A 11 -14.04 -1.24 11.76
CA LYS A 11 -14.68 -0.73 12.98
C LYS A 11 -13.93 -1.25 14.19
N ASN A 12 -13.58 -0.38 15.13
CA ASN A 12 -12.82 -0.74 16.34
C ASN A 12 -11.52 -1.52 16.04
N ASN A 13 -10.81 -1.13 14.99
CA ASN A 13 -9.60 -1.81 14.52
C ASN A 13 -9.82 -3.29 14.10
N GLN A 14 -11.05 -3.65 13.75
CA GLN A 14 -11.43 -4.99 13.29
C GLN A 14 -12.09 -4.92 11.92
N ILE A 15 -11.77 -5.90 11.07
CA ILE A 15 -12.42 -6.12 9.77
C ILE A 15 -13.59 -7.08 10.01
N GLN A 16 -14.82 -6.60 9.86
CA GLN A 16 -16.00 -7.46 9.98
C GLN A 16 -16.16 -8.29 8.71
N ILE A 17 -16.19 -9.62 8.90
CA ILE A 17 -16.44 -10.58 7.82
C ILE A 17 -17.96 -10.73 7.64
N PRO A 18 -18.50 -10.46 6.43
CA PRO A 18 -19.92 -10.62 6.14
C PRO A 18 -20.44 -12.03 6.43
N ASP A 19 -21.68 -12.14 6.93
CA ASP A 19 -22.31 -13.42 7.31
C ASP A 19 -22.34 -14.45 6.18
N ARG A 20 -22.40 -14.00 4.93
CA ARG A 20 -22.34 -14.87 3.74
C ARG A 20 -21.02 -15.65 3.61
N ILE A 21 -19.93 -15.16 4.20
CA ILE A 21 -18.57 -15.72 4.06
C ILE A 21 -18.16 -16.52 5.31
N GLN A 22 -18.75 -16.22 6.46
CA GLN A 22 -18.49 -16.94 7.72
C GLN A 22 -18.67 -18.47 7.60
N PRO A 23 -19.65 -19.02 6.85
CA PRO A 23 -19.77 -20.46 6.63
C PRO A 23 -18.56 -21.09 5.95
N GLU A 24 -17.89 -20.37 5.04
CA GLU A 24 -16.69 -20.86 4.37
C GLU A 24 -15.46 -20.84 5.31
N LEU A 25 -15.51 -20.02 6.36
CA LEU A 25 -14.46 -19.87 7.37
C LEU A 25 -14.64 -20.79 8.59
N LYS A 26 -15.59 -21.74 8.54
CA LYS A 26 -16.00 -22.62 9.65
C LYS A 26 -14.94 -23.52 10.29
N THR A 27 -13.67 -23.39 9.91
CA THR A 27 -12.58 -24.14 10.55
C THR A 27 -11.52 -23.16 11.03
N LYS A 28 -11.08 -23.31 12.29
CA LYS A 28 -9.95 -22.61 12.93
C LYS A 28 -8.65 -22.84 12.13
N LYS A 29 -8.57 -22.26 10.94
CA LYS A 29 -7.46 -22.38 10.01
C LYS A 29 -6.77 -21.03 9.93
N ASN A 30 -5.46 -21.07 9.80
CA ASN A 30 -4.69 -19.87 9.50
C ASN A 30 -5.13 -19.35 8.12
N ILE A 31 -5.57 -18.09 8.08
CA ILE A 31 -5.98 -17.42 6.85
C ILE A 31 -4.95 -16.37 6.47
N ARG A 32 -4.72 -16.21 5.16
CA ARG A 32 -3.93 -15.10 4.61
C ARG A 32 -4.92 -14.01 4.20
N VAL A 33 -4.78 -12.82 4.79
CA VAL A 33 -5.61 -11.65 4.48
C VAL A 33 -4.82 -10.71 3.58
N ILE A 34 -5.43 -10.25 2.49
CA ILE A 34 -4.91 -9.19 1.64
C ILE A 34 -5.90 -8.04 1.74
N VAL A 35 -5.46 -6.89 2.23
CA VAL A 35 -6.28 -5.69 2.37
C VAL A 35 -5.92 -4.74 1.25
N LEU A 36 -6.89 -4.39 0.42
CA LEU A 36 -6.79 -3.31 -0.55
C LEU A 36 -7.53 -2.12 0.04
N MET A 37 -6.83 -1.01 0.22
CA MET A 37 -7.42 0.26 0.65
C MET A 37 -7.49 1.16 -0.57
N GLU A 38 -8.58 1.90 -0.71
CA GLU A 38 -8.62 2.98 -1.69
C GLU A 38 -7.59 4.02 -1.25
N ASP A 39 -6.59 4.28 -2.10
CA ASP A 39 -5.61 5.30 -1.83
C ASP A 39 -6.35 6.64 -1.71
N SER A 40 -6.17 7.32 -0.59
CA SER A 40 -6.50 8.74 -0.58
C SER A 40 -5.60 9.38 -1.63
N GLU A 41 -6.15 10.14 -2.58
CA GLU A 41 -5.36 10.84 -3.60
C GLU A 41 -4.18 11.65 -3.02
N ILE A 42 -4.29 12.01 -1.74
CA ILE A 42 -3.28 12.72 -0.94
C ILE A 42 -2.07 11.83 -0.68
N TYR A 43 -2.28 10.57 -0.32
CA TYR A 43 -1.20 9.62 -0.01
C TYR A 43 -0.43 9.24 -1.27
N ASP A 44 -1.13 8.99 -2.39
CA ASP A 44 -0.50 8.73 -3.68
C ASP A 44 0.36 9.89 -4.17
N ARG A 45 -0.14 11.13 -4.09
CA ARG A 45 0.65 12.32 -4.45
C ARG A 45 1.87 12.48 -3.55
N PHE A 46 1.74 12.19 -2.25
CA PHE A 46 2.85 12.28 -1.30
C PHE A 46 3.93 11.26 -1.61
N ILE A 47 3.56 9.98 -1.76
CA ILE A 47 4.50 8.89 -2.06
C ILE A 47 5.13 9.08 -3.45
N PHE A 48 4.36 9.50 -4.45
CA PHE A 48 4.88 9.81 -5.78
C PHE A 48 5.88 10.96 -5.73
N LYS A 49 5.56 12.07 -5.06
CA LYS A 49 6.46 13.22 -4.93
C LYS A 49 7.74 12.84 -4.20
N GLU A 50 7.63 12.11 -3.09
CA GLU A 50 8.79 11.66 -2.32
C GLU A 50 9.70 10.74 -3.15
N THR A 51 9.11 9.80 -3.87
CA THR A 51 9.84 8.85 -4.72
C THR A 51 10.51 9.57 -5.90
N ALA A 52 9.78 10.46 -6.57
CA ALA A 52 10.31 11.26 -7.68
C ALA A 52 11.45 12.17 -7.22
N SER A 53 11.35 12.85 -6.07
CA SER A 53 12.44 13.67 -5.53
C SER A 53 13.67 12.84 -5.20
N LYS A 54 13.52 11.65 -4.58
CA LYS A 54 14.65 10.77 -4.26
C LYS A 54 15.33 10.25 -5.53
N GLN A 55 14.56 9.81 -6.52
CA GLN A 55 15.09 9.27 -7.77
C GLN A 55 15.71 10.36 -8.67
N PHE A 56 15.12 11.57 -8.68
CA PHE A 56 15.66 12.72 -9.39
C PHE A 56 17.04 13.09 -8.86
N LEU A 57 17.22 13.15 -7.55
CA LEU A 57 18.50 13.51 -6.92
C LEU A 57 19.56 12.39 -7.02
N GLN A 58 19.17 11.12 -7.15
CA GLN A 58 20.12 10.02 -7.37
C GLN A 58 20.76 10.03 -8.76
N GLY A 59 20.17 10.72 -9.74
CA GLY A 59 20.72 10.87 -11.09
C GLY A 59 21.77 11.98 -11.23
N TYR A 60 21.93 12.83 -10.21
CA TYR A 60 22.98 13.84 -10.17
C TYR A 60 24.10 13.33 -9.28
N ALA A 61 25.18 12.83 -9.89
CA ALA A 61 26.40 12.57 -9.14
C ALA A 61 27.12 13.89 -8.86
N ASP A 62 27.72 14.05 -7.68
CA ASP A 62 28.55 15.22 -7.37
C ASP A 62 29.71 15.40 -8.38
N SER A 63 30.09 14.33 -9.09
CA SER A 63 31.06 14.35 -10.19
C SER A 63 30.57 15.01 -11.47
N ASP A 64 29.25 15.12 -11.66
CA ASP A 64 28.62 15.76 -12.83
C ASP A 64 28.46 17.28 -12.65
N SER A 65 28.85 17.82 -11.49
CA SER A 65 28.96 19.25 -11.23
C SER A 65 30.18 19.86 -11.94
N ILE A 66 30.11 19.97 -13.26
CA ILE A 66 31.14 20.59 -14.11
C ILE A 66 31.39 22.07 -13.74
N TYR A 67 30.48 22.69 -12.98
CA TYR A 67 30.51 24.11 -12.61
C TYR A 67 30.93 24.40 -11.17
N ASP A 68 31.19 23.40 -10.32
CA ASP A 68 31.48 23.62 -8.89
C ASP A 68 32.92 24.11 -8.60
N ASN A 69 33.78 24.23 -9.62
CA ASN A 69 35.21 24.53 -9.48
C ASN A 69 35.68 25.87 -10.10
N TYR A 70 34.83 26.91 -10.13
CA TYR A 70 35.25 28.26 -10.54
C TYR A 70 34.89 29.34 -9.52
#